data_AF-A0A017SST2-F1
#
_entry.id   AF-A0A017SST2-F1
#
_cell.length_a   1.000
_cell.length_b   1.000
_cell.length_c   1.000
_cell.angle_alpha   90.00
_cell.angle_beta   90.00
_cell.angle_gamma   90.00
#
_symmetry.space_group_name_H-M   'P 1'
#
loop_
_entity.id
_entity.type
_entity.pdbx_description
1 polymer ?
#
loop_
_entity_poly.entity_id
_entity_poly.type
_entity_poly.pdbx_seq_one_letter_code
_entity_poly.pdbx_strand_id
1 'polypeptide(L)'
;MRKLTQSAFLSFLNATGFLPPPLRDGGALIYRSLLYLSLFQLSPIQDAFRRNNTRSGHELDEGKLVIGQKGSGISIVLQQDLKKAIVFHGISGQHEPMYLATAWRGDWRVEIEVEDIEVWTEQQPERDNEDKEE
;
A
#
# COMPACT_ATOMS: atom_id res chain seq x y z
N MET A 1 17.80 7.27 1.68
CA MET A 1 16.43 6.80 1.94
C MET A 1 15.70 7.80 2.81
N ARG A 2 14.53 8.28 2.36
CA ARG A 2 13.65 9.14 3.16
C ARG A 2 12.52 8.27 3.71
N LYS A 3 12.38 8.21 5.04
CA LYS A 3 11.23 7.55 5.66
C LYS A 3 9.96 8.25 5.20
N LEU A 4 8.95 7.49 4.79
CA LEU A 4 7.63 8.03 4.55
C LEU A 4 7.06 8.49 5.90
N THR A 5 6.83 9.79 6.06
CA THR A 5 6.07 10.31 7.21
C THR A 5 4.59 10.36 6.85
N GLN A 6 3.70 10.40 7.84
CA GLN A 6 2.27 10.57 7.61
C GLN A 6 1.99 11.82 6.75
N SER A 7 2.67 12.93 7.03
CA SER A 7 2.53 14.17 6.25
C SER A 7 3.01 14.02 4.80
N ALA A 8 4.11 13.30 4.57
CA ALA A 8 4.62 13.05 3.22
C ALA A 8 3.68 12.11 2.44
N PHE A 9 3.14 11.09 3.09
CA PHE A 9 2.14 10.19 2.51
C PHE A 9 0.88 10.95 2.11
N LEU A 10 0.31 11.74 3.02
CA LEU A 10 -0.87 12.56 2.74
C LEU A 10 -0.61 13.60 1.65
N SER A 11 0.58 14.19 1.60
CA SER A 11 0.97 15.14 0.56
C SER A 11 1.06 14.46 -0.81
N PHE A 12 1.72 13.30 -0.88
CA PHE A 12 1.78 12.47 -2.09
C PHE A 12 0.38 12.13 -2.61
N LEU A 13 -0.46 11.65 -1.70
CA LEU A 13 -1.86 11.35 -1.94
C LEU A 13 -2.64 12.56 -2.49
N ASN A 14 -2.55 13.74 -1.86
CA ASN A 14 -3.26 14.94 -2.31
C ASN A 14 -2.72 15.54 -3.62
N ALA A 15 -1.40 15.46 -3.87
CA ALA A 15 -0.76 16.07 -5.04
C ALA A 15 -1.23 15.46 -6.37
N THR A 16 -1.78 14.26 -6.34
CA THR A 16 -2.20 13.52 -7.53
C THR A 16 -3.60 13.92 -8.00
N GLY A 17 -4.41 14.56 -7.16
CA GLY A 17 -5.77 14.98 -7.49
C GLY A 17 -6.77 13.83 -7.66
N PHE A 18 -6.35 12.58 -7.41
CA PHE A 18 -7.16 11.36 -7.61
C PHE A 18 -7.96 10.93 -6.37
N LEU A 19 -7.78 11.60 -5.23
CA LEU A 19 -8.42 11.16 -4.00
C LEU A 19 -9.74 11.87 -3.74
N PRO A 20 -10.85 11.12 -3.61
CA PRO A 20 -12.09 11.69 -3.13
C PRO A 20 -11.92 12.21 -1.68
N PRO A 21 -12.70 13.21 -1.25
CA PRO A 21 -12.60 13.82 0.09
C PRO A 21 -12.47 12.87 1.30
N PRO A 22 -13.13 11.68 1.35
CA PRO A 22 -13.00 10.74 2.47
C PRO A 22 -11.57 10.24 2.71
N LEU A 23 -10.72 10.26 1.69
CA LEU A 23 -9.33 9.82 1.77
C LEU A 23 -8.40 10.80 2.49
N ARG A 24 -8.81 12.05 2.70
CA ARG A 24 -8.08 12.99 3.58
C ARG A 24 -8.16 12.57 5.04
N ASP A 25 -9.33 12.12 5.48
CA ASP A 25 -9.58 11.67 6.85
C ASP A 25 -9.09 10.23 7.04
N GLY A 26 -9.27 9.37 6.02
CA GLY A 26 -8.78 7.99 6.01
C GLY A 26 -7.25 7.86 5.87
N GLY A 27 -6.57 8.82 5.23
CA GLY A 27 -5.14 8.71 4.91
C GLY A 27 -4.22 8.57 6.12
N ALA A 28 -4.59 9.15 7.26
CA ALA A 28 -3.86 8.96 8.52
C ALA A 28 -4.00 7.53 9.07
N LEU A 29 -5.21 6.96 8.99
CA LEU A 29 -5.48 5.56 9.33
C LEU A 29 -4.74 4.61 8.39
N ILE A 30 -4.79 4.86 7.08
CA ILE A 30 -4.04 4.07 6.09
C ILE A 30 -2.56 4.05 6.44
N TYR A 31 -1.95 5.22 6.66
CA TYR A 31 -0.54 5.33 7.02
C TYR A 31 -0.20 4.49 8.27
N ARG A 32 -1.05 4.52 9.29
CA ARG A 32 -0.87 3.71 10.51
C ARG A 32 -1.06 2.22 10.24
N SER A 33 -2.01 1.86 9.38
CA SER A 33 -2.24 0.47 8.95
C SER A 33 -1.10 -0.09 8.10
N LEU A 34 -0.30 0.77 7.44
CA LEU A 34 0.92 0.33 6.72
C LEU A 34 1.92 -0.42 7.63
N LEU A 35 1.78 -0.30 8.96
CA LEU A 35 2.57 -1.04 9.95
C LEU A 35 2.12 -2.49 10.17
N TYR A 36 0.93 -2.89 9.69
CA TYR A 36 0.34 -4.21 9.93
C TYR A 36 -0.10 -4.93 8.64
N LEU A 37 0.31 -4.43 7.48
CA LEU A 37 -0.16 -4.94 6.20
C LEU A 37 0.27 -6.39 5.90
N SER A 38 -0.62 -7.08 5.20
CA SER A 38 -0.28 -8.16 4.27
C SER A 38 -0.55 -7.67 2.85
N LEU A 39 0.22 -8.16 1.87
CA LEU A 39 -0.07 -7.89 0.46
C LEU A 39 -0.82 -9.08 -0.13
N PHE A 40 -1.78 -8.81 -1.00
CA PHE A 40 -2.53 -9.86 -1.70
C PHE A 40 -2.67 -9.52 -3.17
N GLN A 41 -2.62 -10.56 -4.00
CA GLN A 41 -2.95 -10.51 -5.41
C GLN A 41 -4.23 -11.32 -5.58
N LEU A 42 -5.25 -10.76 -6.24
CA LEU A 42 -6.53 -11.44 -6.44
C LEU A 42 -6.65 -12.11 -7.82
N SER A 43 -5.83 -11.69 -8.79
CA SER A 43 -5.87 -12.14 -10.19
C SER A 43 -4.51 -11.89 -10.88
N PRO A 44 -4.12 -12.66 -11.92
CA PRO A 44 -4.80 -13.88 -12.40
C PRO A 44 -4.59 -15.09 -11.47
N ILE A 45 -3.63 -15.02 -10.56
CA ILE A 45 -3.34 -16.04 -9.56
C ILE A 45 -3.54 -15.39 -8.18
N GLN A 46 -4.40 -16.01 -7.37
CA GLN A 46 -4.61 -15.57 -6.00
C GLN A 46 -3.41 -15.91 -5.13
N ASP A 47 -2.90 -14.93 -4.41
CA ASP A 47 -1.73 -15.10 -3.55
C ASP A 47 -1.77 -14.11 -2.38
N ALA A 48 -1.20 -14.51 -1.25
CA ALA A 48 -1.13 -13.71 -0.04
C ALA A 48 0.32 -13.71 0.49
N PHE A 49 0.93 -12.54 0.46
CA PHE A 49 2.31 -12.33 0.84
C PHE A 49 2.38 -11.78 2.27
N ARG A 50 2.79 -12.67 3.18
CA ARG A 50 2.91 -12.34 4.60
C ARG A 50 4.11 -11.45 4.83
N ARG A 51 3.92 -10.48 5.71
CA ARG A 51 5.00 -9.68 6.25
C ARG A 51 5.94 -10.56 7.08
N ASN A 52 7.24 -10.31 6.98
CA ASN A 52 8.26 -11.12 7.64
C ASN A 52 9.04 -10.39 8.75
N ASN A 53 8.91 -9.07 8.88
CA ASN A 53 9.64 -8.32 9.91
C ASN A 53 8.88 -7.06 10.36
N THR A 54 9.37 -6.39 11.41
CA THR A 54 8.73 -5.21 12.02
C THR A 54 9.20 -3.87 11.44
N ARG A 55 10.14 -3.88 10.48
CA ARG A 55 10.67 -2.65 9.87
C ARG A 55 9.60 -1.98 8.99
N SER A 56 9.71 -0.68 8.75
CA SER A 56 8.80 0.03 7.84
C SER A 56 8.82 -0.62 6.47
N GLY A 57 7.71 -1.21 6.06
CA GLY A 57 7.56 -1.85 4.76
C GLY A 57 7.12 -0.90 3.65
N HIS A 58 7.42 0.39 3.79
CA HIS A 58 7.01 1.41 2.84
C HIS A 58 7.95 2.63 2.88
N GLU A 59 8.12 3.29 1.73
CA GLU A 59 8.95 4.49 1.58
C GLU A 59 8.47 5.39 0.43
N LEU A 60 8.87 6.66 0.46
CA LEU A 60 8.75 7.57 -0.68
C LEU A 60 10.12 7.73 -1.34
N ASP A 61 10.21 7.34 -2.60
CA ASP A 61 11.45 7.34 -3.37
C ASP A 61 11.26 8.14 -4.65
N GLU A 62 11.86 9.33 -4.74
CA GLU A 62 11.74 10.22 -5.91
C GLU A 62 10.29 10.49 -6.35
N GLY A 63 9.39 10.68 -5.38
CA GLY A 63 7.97 10.89 -5.66
C GLY A 63 7.19 9.61 -6.00
N LYS A 64 7.79 8.43 -5.86
CA LYS A 64 7.13 7.13 -6.02
C LYS A 64 6.81 6.56 -4.63
N LEU A 65 5.63 5.98 -4.48
CA LEU A 65 5.27 5.24 -3.27
C LEU A 65 5.71 3.78 -3.44
N VAL A 66 6.61 3.34 -2.58
CA VAL A 66 7.10 1.96 -2.54
C VAL A 66 6.48 1.27 -1.34
N ILE A 67 5.90 0.09 -1.57
CA ILE A 67 5.46 -0.84 -0.52
C ILE A 67 6.26 -2.12 -0.70
N GLY A 68 6.88 -2.61 0.37
CA GLY A 68 7.84 -3.71 0.35
C GLY A 68 9.27 -3.23 0.19
N GLN A 69 10.15 -4.12 -0.30
CA GLN A 69 11.55 -3.81 -0.57
C GLN A 69 11.90 -4.21 -2.00
N LYS A 70 12.43 -3.26 -2.79
CA LYS A 70 12.92 -3.56 -4.14
C LYS A 70 14.03 -4.60 -4.06
N GLY A 71 13.92 -5.67 -4.86
CA GLY A 71 14.96 -6.71 -4.96
C GLY A 71 14.99 -7.74 -3.83
N SER A 72 14.02 -7.76 -2.92
CA SER A 72 13.86 -8.85 -1.95
C SER A 72 12.38 -9.07 -1.58
N GLY A 73 11.86 -10.26 -1.90
CA GLY A 73 10.46 -10.62 -1.62
C GLY A 73 9.49 -9.94 -2.59
N ILE A 74 8.32 -9.54 -2.09
CA ILE A 74 7.35 -8.74 -2.84
C ILE A 74 7.51 -7.25 -2.60
N SER A 75 7.43 -6.48 -3.67
CA SER A 75 7.21 -5.03 -3.60
C SER A 75 6.30 -4.51 -4.70
N ILE A 76 5.63 -3.40 -4.40
CA ILE A 76 4.81 -2.62 -5.34
C ILE A 76 5.36 -1.20 -5.35
N VAL A 77 5.57 -0.65 -6.54
CA VAL A 77 6.04 0.72 -6.75
C VAL A 77 4.98 1.47 -7.54
N LEU A 78 4.24 2.35 -6.87
CA LEU A 78 3.29 3.27 -7.48
C LEU A 78 4.05 4.52 -7.94
N GLN A 79 3.88 4.87 -9.22
CA GLN A 79 4.49 6.07 -9.80
C GLN A 79 3.83 7.34 -9.25
N GLN A 80 4.49 8.48 -9.50
CA GLN A 80 4.09 9.76 -8.95
C GLN A 80 2.67 10.18 -9.30
N ASP A 81 2.18 9.81 -10.49
CA ASP A 81 0.84 10.14 -10.97
C ASP A 81 -0.23 9.11 -10.60
N LEU A 82 0.16 8.04 -9.90
CA LEU A 82 -0.68 6.89 -9.56
C LEU A 82 -1.30 6.15 -10.74
N LYS A 83 -0.87 6.43 -11.98
CA LYS A 83 -1.41 5.79 -13.18
C LYS A 83 -0.66 4.53 -13.57
N LYS A 84 0.46 4.27 -12.92
CA LYS A 84 1.30 3.10 -13.17
C LYS A 84 1.81 2.50 -11.87
N ALA A 85 1.80 1.18 -11.82
CA ALA A 85 2.40 0.38 -10.76
C ALA A 85 3.40 -0.60 -11.35
N ILE A 86 4.50 -0.86 -10.64
CA ILE A 86 5.42 -1.95 -10.96
C ILE A 86 5.43 -2.90 -9.78
N VAL A 87 5.13 -4.17 -10.02
CA VAL A 87 5.20 -5.21 -9.00
C VAL A 87 6.45 -6.05 -9.25
N PHE A 88 7.22 -6.26 -8.20
CA PHE A 88 8.39 -7.13 -8.19
C PHE A 88 8.13 -8.31 -7.27
N HIS A 89 8.43 -9.50 -7.75
CA HIS A 89 8.50 -10.72 -6.96
C HIS A 89 9.90 -11.30 -7.13
N GLY A 90 10.62 -11.40 -6.01
CA GLY A 90 11.97 -11.92 -5.98
C GLY A 90 12.12 -12.96 -4.86
N ILE A 91 12.45 -14.19 -5.22
CA ILE A 91 12.81 -15.26 -4.30
C ILE A 91 14.30 -15.20 -3.93
N SER A 92 15.14 -14.64 -4.81
CA SER A 92 16.59 -14.49 -4.61
C SER A 92 16.93 -13.16 -3.92
N GLY A 93 16.61 -13.04 -2.62
CA GLY A 93 16.98 -11.86 -1.82
C GLY A 93 18.28 -12.06 -1.04
N GLN A 94 19.19 -11.09 -1.08
CA GLN A 94 20.35 -11.05 -0.15
C GLN A 94 19.97 -10.61 1.27
N HIS A 95 18.80 -10.00 1.41
CA HIS A 95 18.29 -9.47 2.67
C HIS A 95 16.99 -10.15 3.03
N GLU A 96 16.72 -10.27 4.33
CA GLU A 96 15.44 -10.73 4.82
C GLU A 96 14.30 -9.86 4.24
N PRO A 97 13.38 -10.46 3.44
CA PRO A 97 12.38 -9.70 2.71
C PRO A 97 11.37 -9.02 3.63
N MET A 98 10.74 -7.96 3.15
CA MET A 98 9.62 -7.34 3.86
C MET A 98 8.36 -8.20 3.81
N TYR A 99 8.03 -8.66 2.61
CA TYR A 99 6.93 -9.57 2.33
C TYR A 99 7.50 -10.80 1.65
N LEU A 100 7.17 -11.98 2.17
CA LEU A 100 7.68 -13.24 1.62
C LEU A 100 7.16 -13.45 0.20
N ALA A 101 8.08 -13.71 -0.72
CA ALA A 101 7.75 -14.20 -2.05
C ALA A 101 7.36 -15.68 -1.99
N THR A 102 6.40 -16.08 -2.83
CA THR A 102 6.01 -17.48 -2.99
C THR A 102 6.96 -18.22 -3.93
N ALA A 103 7.72 -19.17 -3.38
CA ALA A 103 8.84 -19.83 -4.06
C ALA A 103 8.50 -20.43 -5.43
N TRP A 104 7.33 -21.06 -5.57
CA TRP A 104 6.91 -21.74 -6.80
C TRP A 104 6.64 -20.81 -7.98
N ARG A 105 6.45 -19.50 -7.74
CA ARG A 105 6.21 -18.51 -8.79
C ARG A 105 7.50 -17.99 -9.44
N GLY A 106 8.66 -18.28 -8.85
CA GLY A 106 9.96 -17.79 -9.32
C GLY A 106 10.07 -16.27 -9.27
N ASP A 107 11.15 -15.72 -9.83
CA ASP A 107 11.33 -14.27 -9.94
C ASP A 107 10.50 -13.71 -11.12
N TRP A 108 9.77 -12.62 -10.89
CA TRP A 108 9.06 -11.91 -11.95
C TRP A 108 8.88 -10.42 -11.67
N ARG A 109 8.61 -9.69 -12.75
CA ARG A 109 8.27 -8.27 -12.73
C ARG A 109 7.13 -8.01 -13.70
N VAL A 110 6.17 -7.20 -13.27
CA VAL A 110 5.07 -6.74 -14.14
C VAL A 110 4.87 -5.23 -13.96
N GLU A 111 4.59 -4.56 -15.07
CA GLU A 111 4.12 -3.18 -15.09
C GLU A 111 2.61 -3.20 -15.35
N ILE A 112 1.87 -2.43 -14.57
CA ILE A 112 0.41 -2.38 -14.57
C ILE A 112 0.00 -0.93 -14.76
N GLU A 113 -0.89 -0.68 -15.72
CA GLU A 113 -1.63 0.58 -15.78
C GLU A 113 -2.73 0.54 -14.73
N VAL A 114 -2.76 1.56 -13.88
CA VAL A 114 -3.71 1.64 -12.78
C VAL A 114 -4.98 2.29 -13.32
N GLU A 115 -6.05 1.50 -13.36
CA GLU A 115 -7.38 1.99 -13.71
C GLU A 115 -8.03 2.73 -12.54
N ASP A 116 -8.01 2.13 -11.36
CA ASP A 116 -8.55 2.72 -10.13
C ASP A 116 -7.77 2.28 -8.88
N ILE A 117 -7.85 3.09 -7.82
CA ILE A 117 -7.31 2.79 -6.48
C ILE A 117 -8.42 3.02 -5.46
N GLU A 118 -8.86 1.93 -4.84
CA GLU A 118 -9.84 1.98 -3.77
C GLU A 118 -9.18 1.88 -2.39
N VAL A 119 -9.79 2.56 -1.41
CA VAL A 119 -9.42 2.44 -0.01
C VAL A 119 -10.68 2.22 0.81
N TRP A 120 -10.66 1.13 1.56
CA TRP A 120 -11.77 0.68 2.38
C TRP A 120 -11.47 0.94 3.85
N THR A 121 -12.40 1.58 4.55
CA THR A 121 -12.38 1.75 6.01
C THR A 121 -13.67 1.19 6.58
N GLU A 122 -13.63 0.69 7.81
CA GLU A 122 -14.85 0.30 8.53
C GLU A 122 -15.74 1.54 8.69
N GLN A 123 -17.00 1.47 8.25
CA GLN A 123 -17.96 2.54 8.48
C GLN A 123 -18.22 2.61 9.98
N GLN A 124 -17.96 3.76 10.60
CA GLN A 124 -18.47 3.98 11.95
C GLN A 124 -20.00 3.93 11.86
N PRO A 125 -20.68 3.14 12.71
CA PRO A 125 -22.13 3.17 12.75
C PRO A 125 -22.57 4.61 13.00
N GLU A 126 -23.49 5.12 12.18
CA GLU A 126 -24.16 6.38 12.44
C GLU A 126 -24.71 6.28 13.86
N ARG A 127 -24.24 7.15 14.77
CA ARG A 127 -24.93 7.30 16.05
C ARG A 127 -26.26 7.91 15.68
N ASP A 128 -27.31 7.10 15.72
CA ASP A 128 -28.67 7.60 15.68
C ASP A 128 -28.76 8.69 16.75
N ASN A 129 -28.97 9.93 16.30
CA ASN A 129 -29.35 11.03 17.16
C ASN A 129 -30.78 10.75 17.65
N GLU A 130 -30.93 9.79 18.56
CA GLU A 130 -32.11 9.68 19.42
C GLU A 130 -31.93 10.61 20.61
N ASP A 131 -31.95 11.91 20.34
CA ASP A 131 -32.41 12.90 21.32
C ASP A 131 -33.56 13.67 20.65
N LYS A 132 -34.67 12.95 20.45
CA LYS A 132 -35.99 13.58 20.29
C LYS A 132 -36.62 13.71 21.67
N GLU A 133 -36.77 14.97 22.07
CA GLU A 133 -37.84 15.54 22.90
C GLU A 133 -38.14 14.88 24.26
N GLU A 134 -37.86 15.63 25.34
CA GLU A 134 -38.89 16.25 26.20
C GLU A 134 -38.34 17.50 26.92
#